data_AF-A0A1B4ZDQ7-F1
#
_entry.id   AF-A0A1B4ZDQ7-F1
#
_cell.length_a   1.000
_cell.length_b   1.000
_cell.length_c   1.000
_cell.angle_alpha   90.00
_cell.angle_beta   90.00
_cell.angle_gamma   90.00
#
_symmetry.space_group_name_H-M   'P 1'
#
loop_
_entity.id
_entity.type
_entity.pdbx_description
1 polymer ?
#
loop_
_entity_poly.entity_id
_entity_poly.type
_entity_poly.pdbx_seq_one_letter_code
_entity_poly.pdbx_strand_id
1 'polypeptide(L)' 'FGGRWFPESQRWHLSVPPFGEMTCITCRCGAGVPHCERDDCPPALACGSGKDNRCCSHCPTRSSEARMEPELEKEAGGS' A
#
# COMPACT_ATOMS: atom_id res chain seq x y z
N PHE A 1 12.32 -8.77 16.88
CA PHE A 1 11.73 -9.89 16.13
C PHE A 1 12.52 -10.07 14.84
N GLY A 2 12.92 -11.30 14.47
CA GLY A 2 13.68 -11.54 13.23
C GLY A 2 14.97 -10.72 13.08
N GLY A 3 15.69 -10.47 14.18
CA GLY A 3 16.94 -9.69 14.18
C GLY A 3 16.77 -8.16 14.07
N ARG A 4 15.54 -7.65 13.99
CA ARG A 4 15.24 -6.21 13.89
C ARG A 4 14.52 -5.72 15.16
N TRP A 5 14.79 -4.47 15.53
CA TRP A 5 14.13 -3.75 16.62
C TRP A 5 13.11 -2.77 16.05
N PHE A 6 11.95 -2.67 16.72
CA PHE A 6 10.87 -1.76 16.36
C PHE A 6 10.41 -0.98 17.60
N PRO A 7 10.35 0.36 17.54
CA PRO A 7 9.83 1.20 18.61
C PRO A 7 8.33 0.98 18.83
N GLU A 8 7.86 1.41 20.00
CA GLU A 8 6.46 1.33 20.40
C GLU A 8 5.54 1.94 19.34
N SER A 9 4.44 1.25 19.04
CA SER A 9 3.45 1.64 18.03
C SER A 9 3.94 1.72 16.58
N GLN A 10 5.22 1.48 16.29
CA GLN A 10 5.68 1.35 14.91
C GLN A 10 5.02 0.14 14.25
N ARG A 11 4.57 0.34 13.01
CA ARG A 11 4.03 -0.72 12.16
C ARG A 11 5.10 -1.22 11.20
N TRP A 12 5.12 -2.53 10.94
CA TRP A 12 6.03 -3.15 9.96
C TRP A 12 5.43 -4.41 9.35
N HIS A 13 5.91 -4.76 8.16
CA HIS A 13 5.64 -6.04 7.53
C HIS A 13 6.73 -7.05 7.86
N LEU A 14 6.36 -8.33 7.89
CA LEU A 14 7.31 -9.40 8.17
C LEU A 14 8.20 -9.65 6.95
N SER A 15 9.50 -9.86 7.17
CA SER A 15 10.42 -10.33 6.14
C SER A 15 10.71 -11.81 6.37
N VAL A 16 10.44 -12.64 5.37
CA VAL A 16 10.66 -14.08 5.39
C VAL A 16 11.75 -14.42 4.37
N PRO A 17 13.01 -14.59 4.79
CA PRO A 17 14.06 -15.08 3.89
C PRO A 17 13.75 -16.48 3.37
N PRO A 18 14.02 -16.79 2.09
CA PRO A 18 14.55 -15.93 1.02
C PRO A 18 13.49 -15.11 0.24
N PHE A 19 12.21 -15.24 0.60
CA PHE A 19 11.07 -14.72 -0.16
C PHE A 19 10.85 -13.20 -0.06
N GLY A 20 11.42 -12.54 0.95
CA GLY A 20 11.31 -11.10 1.13
C GLY A 20 10.15 -10.68 2.03
N GLU A 21 9.64 -9.47 1.84
CA GLU A 21 8.56 -8.90 2.67
C GLU A 21 7.19 -9.46 2.30
N MET A 22 6.38 -9.80 3.31
CA MET A 22 4.98 -10.17 3.13
C MET A 22 4.06 -9.00 3.51
N THR A 23 3.37 -8.43 2.53
CA THR A 23 2.60 -7.19 2.72
C THR A 23 1.20 -7.43 3.29
N CYS A 24 0.73 -8.67 3.37
CA CYS A 24 -0.55 -9.03 3.97
C CYS A 24 -0.59 -9.15 5.49
N ILE A 25 0.57 -9.05 6.15
CA ILE A 25 0.63 -9.07 7.61
C ILE A 25 1.28 -7.79 8.07
N THR A 26 0.58 -7.04 8.92
CA THR A 26 1.13 -5.87 9.59
C THR A 26 1.27 -6.16 11.06
N CYS A 27 2.47 -5.97 11.57
CA CYS A 27 2.78 -6.06 12.99
C CYS A 27 2.93 -4.67 13.59
N ARG A 28 2.64 -4.56 14.89
CA ARG A 28 2.84 -3.37 15.71
C ARG A 28 3.48 -3.76 17.03
N CYS A 29 4.38 -2.93 17.56
CA CYS A 29 4.93 -3.10 18.89
C CYS A 29 3.98 -2.48 19.92
N GLY A 30 3.60 -3.24 20.94
CA GLY A 30 2.83 -2.76 22.09
C GLY A 30 3.41 -3.33 23.38
N ALA A 31 3.84 -2.48 24.30
CA ALA A 31 4.50 -2.86 25.55
C ALA A 31 5.67 -3.86 25.35
N GLY A 32 6.45 -3.69 24.27
CA GLY A 32 7.57 -4.58 23.93
C GLY A 32 7.17 -5.92 23.31
N VAL A 33 5.87 -6.16 23.08
CA VAL A 33 5.34 -7.37 22.45
C VAL A 33 4.88 -7.04 21.02
N PRO A 34 5.26 -7.82 20.00
CA PRO A 34 4.73 -7.66 18.67
C PRO A 34 3.31 -8.24 18.57
N HIS A 35 2.38 -7.42 18.11
CA HIS A 35 1.00 -7.80 17.77
C HIS A 35 0.84 -7.74 16.26
N CYS A 36 0.47 -8.86 15.63
CA CYS A 36 0.39 -8.97 14.17
C CYS A 36 -1.02 -9.31 13.73
N GLU A 37 -1.49 -8.61 12.70
CA GLU A 37 -2.80 -8.78 12.10
C GLU A 37 -2.63 -9.01 10.60
N ARG A 38 -3.55 -9.81 10.04
CA ARG A 38 -3.61 -10.06 8.61
C ARG A 38 -4.71 -9.18 8.01
N ASP A 39 -4.42 -8.58 6.87
CA ASP A 39 -5.44 -7.83 6.14
C ASP A 39 -6.56 -8.77 5.66
N ASP A 40 -7.80 -8.38 5.91
CA ASP A 40 -8.98 -9.05 5.37
C ASP A 40 -9.25 -8.48 3.96
N CYS A 41 -8.87 -9.24 2.94
CA CYS A 41 -9.08 -8.83 1.57
C CYS A 41 -10.46 -9.29 1.07
N PRO A 42 -11.10 -8.49 0.20
CA PRO A 42 -12.32 -8.93 -0.48
C PRO A 42 -12.05 -10.20 -1.30
N PRO A 43 -13.10 -10.98 -1.62
CA PRO A 43 -12.98 -12.16 -2.47
C PRO A 43 -12.22 -11.85 -3.75
N ALA A 44 -11.37 -12.78 -4.17
CA ALA A 44 -10.54 -12.62 -5.36
C ALA A 44 -11.40 -12.19 -6.56
N LEU A 45 -11.16 -10.96 -7.03
CA LEU A 45 -11.86 -10.44 -8.21
C LEU A 45 -11.32 -11.16 -9.45
N ALA A 46 -12.20 -11.50 -10.40
CA ALA A 46 -11.85 -12.15 -11.66
C ALA A 46 -11.09 -11.24 -12.65
N CYS A 47 -10.45 -10.16 -12.17
CA CYS A 47 -9.59 -9.31 -12.97
C CYS A 47 -8.21 -9.94 -13.12
N GLY A 48 -7.61 -9.81 -14.30
CA GLY A 48 -6.26 -10.29 -14.57
C GLY A 48 -5.26 -9.75 -13.54
N SER A 49 -4.39 -10.64 -13.04
CA SER A 49 -3.44 -10.36 -11.97
C SER A 49 -2.39 -9.35 -12.43
N GLY A 50 -2.61 -8.07 -12.10
CA GLY A 50 -1.54 -7.09 -12.02
C GLY A 50 -0.73 -7.42 -10.78
N LYS A 51 0.53 -7.83 -10.95
CA LYS A 51 1.40 -8.26 -9.86
C LYS A 51 1.92 -7.05 -9.08
N ASP A 52 1.04 -6.45 -8.29
CA ASP A 52 1.35 -5.34 -7.40
C ASP A 52 1.93 -5.87 -6.08
N ASN A 53 2.81 -5.10 -5.43
CA ASN A 53 3.45 -5.51 -4.18
C ASN A 53 2.54 -5.31 -2.95
N ARG A 54 1.23 -5.15 -3.17
CA ARG A 54 0.21 -4.93 -2.14
C ARG A 54 -0.47 -6.25 -1.76
N CYS A 55 -1.01 -6.30 -0.54
CA CYS A 55 -1.69 -7.51 -0.07
C CYS A 55 -2.93 -7.87 -0.91
N CYS A 56 -3.85 -6.92 -1.05
CA CYS A 56 -5.10 -7.15 -1.75
C CYS A 56 -4.97 -6.80 -3.23
N SER A 57 -5.48 -7.67 -4.09
CA SER A 57 -5.52 -7.41 -5.53
C SER A 57 -6.57 -6.34 -5.85
N HIS A 58 -6.18 -5.33 -6.62
CA HIS A 58 -7.12 -4.35 -7.17
C HIS A 58 -7.26 -4.58 -8.67
N CYS A 59 -8.49 -4.50 -9.18
CA CYS A 59 -8.69 -4.38 -10.61
C CYS A 59 -8.10 -3.04 -11.06
N PRO A 60 -7.30 -3.00 -12.13
CA PRO A 60 -6.96 -1.73 -12.75
C PRO A 60 -8.27 -1.06 -13.15
N THR A 61 -8.51 0.15 -12.65
CA THR A 61 -9.59 0.98 -13.18
C THR A 61 -9.27 1.17 -14.65
N ARG A 62 -10.16 0.78 -15.58
CA ARG A 62 -9.98 1.20 -16.98
C ARG A 62 -9.83 2.71 -16.96
N SER A 63 -8.64 3.20 -17.28
CA SER A 63 -8.41 4.62 -17.55
C SER A 63 -9.14 4.94 -18.85
N SER A 64 -10.44 5.14 -18.78
CA SER A 64 -11.13 6.05 -19.68
C SER A 64 -10.75 7.47 -19.25
N GLU A 65 -10.14 8.20 -20.18
CA GLU A 65 -9.63 9.58 -20.11
C GLU A 65 -8.30 9.78 -19.35
N ALA A 66 -7.17 10.23 -19.92
CA ALA A 66 -6.84 10.77 -21.25
C ALA A 66 -7.85 11.80 -21.81
N ARG A 67 -8.25 12.77 -20.99
CA ARG A 67 -8.83 14.11 -21.31
C ARG A 67 -9.37 14.63 -19.98
N MET A 68 -8.73 15.56 -19.29
CA MET A 68 -8.84 16.98 -19.62
C MET A 68 -7.70 17.70 -18.87
N GLU A 69 -6.64 18.07 -19.59
CA GLU A 69 -6.05 19.39 -19.33
C GLU A 69 -6.97 20.38 -20.04
N PRO A 70 -7.64 21.30 -19.35
CA PRO A 70 -7.84 22.61 -19.87
C PRO A 70 -6.67 23.47 -19.38
N GLU A 71 -5.69 23.62 -20.26
CA GLU A 71 -4.93 24.86 -20.33
C GLU A 71 -5.96 25.99 -20.53
N LEU A 72 -6.18 26.81 -19.49
CA LEU A 72 -6.87 28.10 -19.63
C LEU A 72 -6.08 29.19 -18.89
N GLU A 73 -5.01 29.57 -19.57
CA GLU A 73 -4.55 30.93 -19.87
C GLU A 73 -5.23 32.13 -19.16
N LYS A 74 -4.35 32.98 -18.58
CA LYS A 74 -4.28 34.46 -18.65
C LYS A 74 -4.88 35.41 -17.60
N GLU A 75 -3.95 36.30 -17.19
CA GLU A 75 -4.01 37.72 -16.77
C GLU A 75 -4.78 38.15 -15.50
N ALA A 76 -4.03 38.68 -14.54
CA ALA A 76 -4.32 39.99 -13.96
C ALA A 76 -3.01 40.69 -13.57
N GLY A 77 -2.64 41.72 -14.33
CA GLY A 77 -1.62 42.68 -13.90
C GLY A 77 -2.16 43.58 -12.78
N GLY A 78 -1.26 44.08 -11.94
CA GLY A 78 -1.55 45.19 -11.03
C GLY A 78 -0.80 45.14 -9.70
N SER A 79 0.47 45.57 -9.67
CA SER A 79 0.87 46.88 -9.12
C SER A 79 2.39 47.02 -9.05
#